data_AF-A0A416EAL8-F1
#
_entry.id   AF-A0A416EAL8-F1
#
_cell.length_a   1.000
_cell.length_b   1.000
_cell.length_c   1.000
_cell.angle_alpha   90.00
_cell.angle_beta   90.00
_cell.angle_gamma   90.00
#
_symmetry.space_group_name_H-M   'P 1'
#
loop_
_entity.id
_entity.type
_entity.pdbx_description
1 polymer ?
#
loop_
_entity_poly.entity_id
_entity_poly.type
_entity_poly.pdbx_seq_one_letter_code
_entity_poly.pdbx_strand_id
1 'polypeptide(L)'
;MKYNIQEIDKETLLQNSLNFKIRLYITDRNKNILDEVSGVIGGGSSAIDSDSDIRRTFSVTVKLDGLTDGIEDRITGWLGYHFNLQVGIYSLRTQEYLYYPCGYFTITESSTVYDAVTNTLTLNLSDLMAELNGARNGQIGGAPTILIPVENEDGTKNIIRDVLTGIVTQQGGIPDHIIGDIGAYRGLPEYNSNYENYRSEHPDWNVLPYDLTFNVGATVLEMINKIRDLYPNYQTYIDVYRNFCCDMIPSSKQDPILLSDRYLRQILVSEGTENVSYDISSIKNVTEVFGQTYDIDRMADICQTADNTYRMNLPDYEKYINSDYIAFKPDSDNTDSMYARINDLEALPIYDEVTDTFIPADTMIAGKVYVLQYKKRDGDNQCFYFLGQTQPHAVCALTGNAEDPVYTQDYFRSRYNCENIHLREIPESPFTVQRLGPILEVKTGDNFDNIKSDSVALENAKYYNAKSAIMTDTVTITTKCIPFLDVQQKVEYRKSNEKQAQIYVVKAITNDYDSGTSSITLHRFYPLYD
;
A
#
# COMPACT_ATOMS: atom_id res chain seq x y z
N MET A 1 15.16 4.33 -1.66
CA MET A 1 16.34 3.96 -0.85
C MET A 1 16.43 4.79 0.42
N LYS A 2 16.72 4.13 1.56
CA LYS A 2 16.91 4.80 2.86
C LYS A 2 18.40 5.02 3.14
N TYR A 3 18.71 5.94 4.06
CA TYR A 3 20.09 6.14 4.50
C TYR A 3 20.64 4.86 5.15
N ASN A 4 21.86 4.47 4.78
CA ASN A 4 22.50 3.29 5.34
C ASN A 4 23.20 3.63 6.67
N ILE A 5 22.51 3.36 7.78
CA ILE A 5 22.97 3.68 9.14
C ILE A 5 24.24 2.90 9.48
N GLN A 6 25.29 3.62 9.85
CA GLN A 6 26.54 3.09 10.36
C GLN A 6 26.58 3.13 11.90
N GLU A 7 27.47 2.34 12.51
CA GLU A 7 27.62 2.35 13.98
C GLU A 7 28.08 3.71 14.52
N ILE A 8 28.86 4.47 13.76
CA ILE A 8 29.25 5.84 14.15
C ILE A 8 28.05 6.79 14.28
N ASP A 9 26.98 6.56 13.52
CA ASP A 9 25.79 7.39 13.58
C ASP A 9 25.06 7.18 14.92
N LYS A 10 24.98 5.92 15.35
CA LYS A 10 24.43 5.53 16.65
C LYS A 10 25.27 6.09 17.80
N GLU A 11 26.60 5.94 17.73
CA GLU A 11 27.52 6.48 18.73
C GLU A 11 27.39 8.01 18.89
N THR A 12 27.24 8.72 17.76
CA THR A 12 27.14 10.19 17.76
C THR A 12 25.89 10.67 18.49
N LEU A 13 24.75 9.97 18.37
CA LEU A 13 23.51 10.30 19.09
C LEU A 13 23.56 10.01 20.60
N LEU A 14 24.47 9.13 21.05
CA LEU A 14 24.67 8.84 22.46
C LEU A 14 25.42 9.94 23.22
N GLN A 15 26.00 10.91 22.50
CA GLN A 15 26.66 12.08 23.12
C GLN A 15 25.69 12.88 24.00
N ASN A 16 26.19 13.42 25.13
CA ASN A 16 25.37 14.18 26.08
C ASN A 16 24.70 15.41 25.47
N SER A 17 25.38 16.08 24.55
CA SER A 17 24.85 17.23 23.80
C SER A 17 25.08 17.02 22.32
N LEU A 18 24.08 17.39 21.52
CA LEU A 18 24.13 17.32 20.07
C LEU A 18 24.18 18.75 19.54
N ASN A 19 25.14 19.01 18.66
CA ASN A 19 25.23 20.27 17.95
C ASN A 19 24.83 20.03 16.50
N PHE A 20 23.78 20.71 16.07
CA PHE A 20 23.19 20.56 14.75
C PHE A 20 23.63 21.69 13.83
N LYS A 21 23.82 21.36 12.56
CA LYS A 21 24.03 22.33 11.49
C LYS A 21 23.23 21.95 10.27
N ILE A 22 22.53 22.89 9.68
CA ILE A 22 21.73 22.65 8.49
C ILE A 22 22.44 23.21 7.27
N ARG A 23 22.33 22.48 6.17
CA ARG A 23 22.68 22.93 4.83
C ARG A 23 21.45 22.73 3.94
N LEU A 24 21.10 23.78 3.23
CA LEU A 24 19.99 23.76 2.28
C LEU A 24 20.53 24.22 0.93
N TYR A 25 20.82 23.25 0.07
CA TYR A 25 21.36 23.52 -1.26
C TYR A 25 20.25 23.75 -2.26
N ILE A 26 20.46 24.72 -3.15
CA ILE A 26 19.62 24.95 -4.31
C ILE A 26 20.20 24.16 -5.47
N THR A 27 19.40 23.30 -6.07
CA THR A 27 19.84 22.41 -7.16
C THR A 27 18.99 22.58 -8.40
N ASP A 28 19.58 22.34 -9.57
CA ASP A 28 18.83 22.15 -10.81
C ASP A 28 18.11 20.77 -10.83
N ARG A 29 17.37 20.52 -11.91
CA ARG A 29 16.70 19.22 -12.14
C ARG A 29 17.66 18.06 -12.39
N ASN A 30 18.95 18.32 -12.59
CA ASN A 30 20.00 17.32 -12.77
C ASN A 30 20.81 17.07 -11.48
N LYS A 31 20.38 17.62 -10.33
CA LYS A 31 21.05 17.54 -9.01
C LYS A 31 22.37 18.32 -8.95
N ASN A 32 22.65 19.21 -9.90
CA ASN A 32 23.80 20.09 -9.80
C ASN A 32 23.52 21.17 -8.75
N ILE A 33 24.42 21.33 -7.79
CA ILE A 33 24.35 22.38 -6.77
C ILE A 33 24.64 23.72 -7.46
N LEU A 34 23.68 24.63 -7.38
CA LEU A 34 23.78 25.99 -7.92
C LEU A 34 24.18 26.99 -6.84
N ASP A 35 23.63 26.83 -5.64
CA ASP A 35 23.86 27.74 -4.51
C ASP A 35 23.50 27.07 -3.17
N GLU A 36 23.78 27.75 -2.05
CA GLU A 36 23.36 27.37 -0.70
C GLU A 36 22.53 28.51 -0.08
N VAL A 37 21.39 28.19 0.51
CA VAL A 37 20.53 29.18 1.17
C VAL A 37 21.28 29.80 2.36
N SER A 38 21.66 31.06 2.22
CA SER A 38 22.33 31.85 3.26
C SER A 38 21.32 32.52 4.20
N GLY A 39 21.76 32.82 5.43
CA GLY A 39 20.97 33.58 6.40
C GLY A 39 19.94 32.77 7.20
N VAL A 40 19.99 31.44 7.15
CA VAL A 40 19.08 30.56 7.93
C VAL A 40 19.11 30.95 9.43
N ILE A 41 17.93 31.28 9.98
CA ILE A 41 17.73 31.59 11.39
C ILE A 41 17.09 30.37 12.05
N GLY A 42 17.79 29.81 13.04
CA GLY A 42 17.37 28.57 13.67
C GLY A 42 17.54 27.36 12.76
N GLY A 43 17.19 26.18 13.27
CA GLY A 43 17.18 24.95 12.51
C GLY A 43 15.85 24.70 11.78
N GLY A 44 14.73 25.25 12.26
CA GLY A 44 13.42 24.92 11.70
C GLY A 44 13.02 23.47 11.97
N SER A 45 12.04 22.97 11.21
CA SER A 45 11.44 21.66 11.48
C SER A 45 11.18 20.86 10.22
N SER A 46 11.44 19.54 10.26
CA SER A 46 11.01 18.61 9.21
C SER A 46 9.99 17.61 9.74
N ALA A 47 9.11 17.13 8.87
CA ALA A 47 8.18 16.06 9.18
C ALA A 47 8.19 14.98 8.10
N ILE A 48 7.98 13.74 8.51
CA ILE A 48 7.85 12.56 7.65
C ILE A 48 6.60 11.80 8.09
N ASP A 49 5.66 11.52 7.18
CA ASP A 49 4.45 10.75 7.47
C ASP A 49 4.20 9.70 6.38
N SER A 50 4.07 8.43 6.79
CA SER A 50 3.81 7.33 5.86
C SER A 50 2.39 7.25 5.31
N ASP A 51 1.40 7.92 5.90
CA ASP A 51 0.03 8.00 5.33
C ASP A 51 -0.13 9.12 4.30
N SER A 52 0.82 10.06 4.23
CA SER A 52 0.75 11.18 3.30
C SER A 52 1.42 10.82 1.96
N ASP A 53 0.76 11.18 0.85
CA ASP A 53 1.37 11.10 -0.48
C ASP A 53 2.57 12.06 -0.59
N ILE A 54 2.44 13.29 -0.04
CA ILE A 54 3.59 14.17 0.23
C ILE A 54 4.19 13.70 1.56
N ARG A 55 5.12 12.76 1.47
CA ARG A 55 5.66 12.06 2.63
C ARG A 55 6.53 12.95 3.49
N ARG A 56 7.30 13.88 2.90
CA ARG A 56 8.23 14.77 3.63
C ARG A 56 7.89 16.24 3.46
N THR A 57 8.02 16.98 4.54
CA THR A 57 7.92 18.44 4.56
C THR A 57 9.05 19.05 5.39
N PHE A 58 9.42 20.28 5.06
CA PHE A 58 10.43 21.05 5.79
C PHE A 58 10.03 22.52 5.85
N SER A 59 10.14 23.14 7.03
CA SER A 59 9.92 24.56 7.24
C SER A 59 11.18 25.20 7.80
N VAL A 60 11.62 26.30 7.19
CA VAL A 60 12.81 27.04 7.59
C VAL A 60 12.59 28.53 7.50
N THR A 61 13.15 29.28 8.44
CA THR A 61 13.14 30.75 8.43
C THR A 61 14.51 31.27 8.06
N VAL A 62 14.55 32.25 7.17
CA VAL A 62 15.76 32.83 6.62
C VAL A 62 15.75 34.33 6.87
N LYS A 63 16.86 34.86 7.39
CA LYS A 63 17.13 36.29 7.46
C LYS A 63 17.49 36.80 6.07
N LEU A 64 16.85 37.87 5.65
CA LEU A 64 17.23 38.55 4.43
C LEU A 64 18.25 39.64 4.76
N ASP A 65 19.40 39.64 4.07
CA ASP A 65 20.42 40.66 4.23
C ASP A 65 19.96 41.99 3.62
N GLY A 66 19.88 43.05 4.45
CA GLY A 66 19.57 44.42 4.04
C GLY A 66 18.09 44.73 3.80
N LEU A 67 17.81 45.99 3.44
CA LEU A 67 16.56 46.41 2.78
C LEU A 67 16.52 45.68 1.42
N THR A 68 16.00 44.46 1.43
CA THR A 68 15.81 43.67 0.22
C THR A 68 14.61 44.25 -0.51
N ASP A 69 14.86 45.24 -1.38
CA ASP A 69 13.95 45.52 -2.48
C ASP A 69 13.80 44.22 -3.29
N GLY A 70 12.59 43.65 -3.36
CA GLY A 70 12.30 42.47 -4.19
C GLY A 70 12.35 41.09 -3.50
N ILE A 71 11.69 40.91 -2.35
CA ILE A 71 11.49 39.55 -1.78
C ILE A 71 10.76 38.64 -2.78
N GLU A 72 9.79 39.18 -3.50
CA GLU A 72 9.09 38.48 -4.58
C GLU A 72 10.05 38.06 -5.70
N ASP A 73 11.02 38.89 -6.06
CA ASP A 73 12.04 38.54 -7.07
C ASP A 73 12.94 37.40 -6.56
N ARG A 74 13.27 37.38 -5.27
CA ARG A 74 14.06 36.30 -4.65
C ARG A 74 13.28 34.99 -4.62
N ILE A 75 12.01 35.03 -4.21
CA ILE A 75 11.12 33.85 -4.25
C ILE A 75 10.98 33.37 -5.69
N THR A 76 10.70 34.28 -6.63
CA THR A 76 10.55 33.97 -8.06
C THR A 76 11.82 33.36 -8.63
N GLY A 77 12.98 33.86 -8.23
CA GLY A 77 14.29 33.31 -8.61
C GLY A 77 14.54 31.90 -8.08
N TRP A 78 13.86 31.48 -7.02
CA TRP A 78 13.90 30.12 -6.49
C TRP A 78 12.84 29.18 -7.07
N LEU A 79 11.78 29.72 -7.68
CA LEU A 79 10.75 28.90 -8.31
C LEU A 79 11.35 28.10 -9.48
N GLY A 80 11.10 26.79 -9.47
CA GLY A 80 11.56 25.87 -10.52
C GLY A 80 12.90 25.18 -10.22
N TYR A 81 13.56 25.55 -9.12
CA TYR A 81 14.69 24.81 -8.56
C TYR A 81 14.24 23.85 -7.45
N HIS A 82 15.11 22.90 -7.12
CA HIS A 82 14.91 21.95 -6.03
C HIS A 82 15.81 22.30 -4.85
N PHE A 83 15.39 21.92 -3.65
CA PHE A 83 16.09 22.18 -2.40
C PHE A 83 16.56 20.86 -1.79
N ASN A 84 17.86 20.67 -1.64
CA ASN A 84 18.44 19.50 -0.98
C ASN A 84 18.76 19.82 0.47
N LEU A 85 18.07 19.16 1.41
CA LEU A 85 18.29 19.32 2.84
C LEU A 85 19.33 18.31 3.34
N GLN A 86 20.35 18.81 4.04
CA GLN A 86 21.28 18.00 4.80
C GLN A 86 21.38 18.49 6.24
N VAL A 87 21.29 17.55 7.18
CA VAL A 87 21.41 17.84 8.61
C VAL A 87 22.72 17.24 9.12
N GLY A 88 23.59 18.10 9.62
CA GLY A 88 24.87 17.75 10.22
C GLY A 88 24.76 17.59 11.73
N ILE A 89 25.32 16.50 12.27
CA ILE A 89 25.55 16.35 13.72
C ILE A 89 27.04 16.35 13.98
N TYR A 90 27.50 17.19 14.91
CA TYR A 90 28.91 17.23 15.30
C TYR A 90 29.31 15.98 16.09
N SER A 91 30.28 15.22 15.56
CA SER A 91 30.84 14.06 16.25
C SER A 91 32.07 14.46 17.05
N LEU A 92 32.05 14.24 18.37
CA LEU A 92 33.19 14.48 19.24
C LEU A 92 34.36 13.51 18.94
N ARG A 93 34.07 12.35 18.35
CA ARG A 93 35.06 11.33 18.00
C ARG A 93 35.88 11.72 16.78
N THR A 94 35.23 12.20 15.72
CA THR A 94 35.90 12.60 14.47
C THR A 94 36.27 14.08 14.44
N GLN A 95 35.71 14.89 15.36
CA GLN A 95 35.81 16.35 15.41
C GLN A 95 35.23 17.05 14.17
N GLU A 96 34.33 16.39 13.45
CA GLU A 96 33.70 16.87 12.22
C GLU A 96 32.18 16.70 12.27
N TYR A 97 31.46 17.43 11.42
CA TYR A 97 30.02 17.24 11.22
C TYR A 97 29.77 16.05 10.29
N LEU A 98 28.99 15.08 10.76
CA LEU A 98 28.43 14.01 9.95
C LEU A 98 27.12 14.50 9.35
N TYR A 99 27.08 14.64 8.02
CA TYR A 99 25.90 15.14 7.31
C TYR A 99 25.02 13.99 6.81
N TYR A 100 23.73 14.08 7.16
CA TYR A 100 22.69 13.14 6.80
C TYR A 100 21.78 13.76 5.72
N PRO A 101 21.51 13.06 4.60
CA PRO A 101 20.56 13.53 3.61
C PRO A 101 19.13 13.38 4.14
N CYS A 102 18.35 14.45 4.11
CA CYS A 102 16.97 14.46 4.60
C CYS A 102 15.92 14.60 3.49
N GLY A 103 16.37 14.76 2.23
CA GLY A 103 15.52 14.72 1.05
C GLY A 103 15.66 15.91 0.12
N TYR A 104 14.89 15.85 -0.96
CA TYR A 104 14.76 16.90 -1.96
C TYR A 104 13.35 17.46 -1.92
N PHE A 105 13.26 18.78 -1.99
CA PHE A 105 12.02 19.51 -1.79
C PHE A 105 11.81 20.57 -2.87
N THR A 106 10.57 21.01 -3.01
CA THR A 106 10.16 22.15 -3.82
C THR A 106 9.41 23.13 -2.94
N ILE A 107 9.47 24.43 -3.25
CA ILE A 107 8.71 25.45 -2.51
C ILE A 107 7.23 25.27 -2.85
N THR A 108 6.41 25.01 -1.86
CA THR A 108 4.95 24.95 -1.99
C THR A 108 4.30 26.22 -1.47
N GLU A 109 4.82 26.77 -0.37
CA GLU A 109 4.33 28.02 0.21
C GLU A 109 5.50 28.85 0.77
N SER A 110 5.29 30.15 0.86
CA SER A 110 6.22 31.05 1.54
C SER A 110 5.44 32.17 2.22
N SER A 111 5.96 32.64 3.34
CA SER A 111 5.39 33.79 4.06
C SER A 111 6.49 34.73 4.52
N THR A 112 6.18 36.01 4.58
CA THR A 112 7.14 37.06 4.98
C THR A 112 6.63 37.79 6.20
N VAL A 113 7.56 38.10 7.11
CA VAL A 113 7.32 38.99 8.24
C VAL A 113 8.34 40.11 8.15
N TYR A 114 7.88 41.28 7.73
CA TYR A 114 8.71 42.48 7.66
C TYR A 114 8.73 43.20 9.01
N ASP A 115 9.90 43.26 9.63
CA ASP A 115 10.22 44.15 10.74
C ASP A 115 11.59 44.78 10.48
N ALA A 116 11.75 46.05 10.87
CA ALA A 116 12.93 46.87 10.63
C ALA A 116 14.24 46.30 11.22
N VAL A 117 14.13 45.30 12.11
CA VAL A 117 15.26 44.66 12.79
C VAL A 117 15.55 43.24 12.27
N THR A 118 14.52 42.45 11.98
CA THR A 118 14.66 40.99 11.74
C THR A 118 14.48 40.58 10.29
N ASN A 119 13.64 41.27 9.50
CA ASN A 119 13.34 41.02 8.08
C ASN A 119 13.47 39.55 7.64
N THR A 120 12.45 38.73 7.91
CA THR A 120 12.51 37.27 7.77
C THR A 120 11.56 36.71 6.72
N LEU A 121 12.01 35.69 6.01
CA LEU A 121 11.25 34.88 5.05
C LEU A 121 11.15 33.45 5.57
N THR A 122 9.94 32.91 5.71
CA THR A 122 9.69 31.50 6.04
C THR A 122 9.32 30.75 4.76
N LEU A 123 10.06 29.68 4.49
CA LEU A 123 9.83 28.78 3.37
C LEU A 123 9.19 27.49 3.90
N ASN A 124 8.07 27.09 3.31
CA ASN A 124 7.48 25.77 3.49
C ASN A 124 7.75 24.95 2.23
N LEU A 125 8.47 23.85 2.42
CA LEU A 125 8.91 22.97 1.36
C LEU A 125 8.23 21.61 1.51
N SER A 126 7.77 21.08 0.39
CA SER A 126 7.24 19.73 0.29
C SER A 126 8.17 18.88 -0.57
N ASP A 127 8.18 17.56 -0.36
CA ASP A 127 8.92 16.69 -1.27
C ASP A 127 8.44 16.82 -2.72
N LEU A 128 9.21 16.24 -3.64
CA LEU A 128 8.95 16.36 -5.07
C LEU A 128 7.66 15.64 -5.53
N MET A 129 6.93 14.94 -4.64
CA MET A 129 5.60 14.42 -4.96
C MET A 129 4.61 15.57 -5.22
N ALA A 130 4.87 16.76 -4.68
CA ALA A 130 4.13 17.98 -4.97
C ALA A 130 4.23 18.45 -6.44
N GLU A 131 5.18 17.92 -7.22
CA GLU A 131 5.27 18.15 -8.67
C GLU A 131 4.41 17.19 -9.49
N LEU A 132 3.79 16.19 -8.85
CA LEU A 132 2.95 15.17 -9.49
C LEU A 132 1.46 15.31 -9.15
N ASN A 133 1.12 16.05 -8.08
CA ASN A 133 -0.23 16.11 -7.51
C ASN A 133 -1.04 17.37 -7.90
N GLY A 134 -0.52 18.21 -8.79
CA GLY A 134 -1.14 19.47 -9.20
C GLY A 134 -0.74 20.70 -8.37
N ALA A 135 -0.04 20.56 -7.25
CA ALA A 135 0.35 21.71 -6.41
C ALA A 135 1.40 22.61 -7.10
N ARG A 136 2.38 22.00 -7.77
CA ARG A 136 3.39 22.71 -8.58
C ARG A 136 3.34 22.36 -10.05
N ASN A 137 3.01 21.10 -10.36
CA ASN A 137 2.82 20.57 -11.69
C ASN A 137 2.05 19.24 -11.58
N GLY A 138 1.89 18.50 -12.68
CA GLY A 138 1.45 17.12 -12.67
C GLY A 138 0.03 16.91 -13.20
N GLN A 139 -0.65 17.95 -13.66
CA GLN A 139 -1.89 17.77 -14.42
C GLN A 139 -1.58 17.30 -15.84
N ILE A 140 -2.29 16.28 -16.30
CA ILE A 140 -2.10 15.71 -17.63
C ILE A 140 -3.18 16.25 -18.56
N GLY A 141 -2.75 16.69 -19.74
CA GLY A 141 -3.61 17.20 -20.81
C GLY A 141 -3.33 16.54 -22.15
N GLY A 142 -4.06 16.95 -23.18
CA GLY A 142 -3.84 16.51 -24.57
C GLY A 142 -4.92 15.56 -25.12
N ALA A 143 -5.61 14.81 -24.26
CA ALA A 143 -6.75 13.99 -24.63
C ALA A 143 -7.89 14.12 -23.59
N PRO A 144 -9.17 14.07 -24.00
CA PRO A 144 -10.31 14.11 -23.08
C PRO A 144 -10.35 12.90 -22.14
N THR A 145 -9.81 11.77 -22.62
CA THR A 145 -9.73 10.50 -21.90
C THR A 145 -8.37 9.88 -22.19
N ILE A 146 -7.67 9.45 -21.14
CA ILE A 146 -6.41 8.72 -21.21
C ILE A 146 -6.75 7.27 -20.86
N LEU A 147 -6.52 6.35 -21.81
CA LEU A 147 -6.74 4.92 -21.64
C LEU A 147 -5.39 4.21 -21.59
N ILE A 148 -5.19 3.38 -20.58
CA ILE A 148 -4.09 2.41 -20.51
C ILE A 148 -4.73 1.02 -20.61
N PRO A 149 -4.67 0.37 -21.78
CA PRO A 149 -5.32 -0.91 -21.95
C PRO A 149 -4.54 -2.04 -21.27
N VAL A 150 -5.20 -3.14 -20.93
CA VAL A 150 -4.55 -4.37 -20.46
C VAL A 150 -3.67 -4.96 -21.54
N GLU A 151 -4.14 -4.94 -22.77
CA GLU A 151 -3.48 -5.51 -23.94
C GLU A 151 -3.21 -4.40 -24.95
N ASN A 152 -1.97 -4.31 -25.43
CA ASN A 152 -1.58 -3.35 -26.46
C ASN A 152 -2.11 -3.80 -27.84
N GLU A 153 -2.09 -2.90 -28.83
CA GLU A 153 -2.55 -3.19 -30.20
C GLU A 153 -1.81 -4.37 -30.87
N ASP A 154 -0.62 -4.71 -30.38
CA ASP A 154 0.21 -5.82 -30.85
C ASP A 154 -0.11 -7.18 -30.18
N GLY A 155 -1.06 -7.20 -29.24
CA GLY A 155 -1.43 -8.39 -28.46
C GLY A 155 -0.59 -8.61 -27.20
N THR A 156 0.37 -7.71 -26.90
CA THR A 156 1.22 -7.83 -25.72
C THR A 156 0.52 -7.24 -24.49
N LYS A 157 0.50 -7.98 -23.39
CA LYS A 157 -0.08 -7.53 -22.12
C LYS A 157 0.81 -6.53 -21.38
N ASN A 158 0.20 -5.51 -20.80
CA ASN A 158 0.88 -4.46 -20.06
C ASN A 158 1.24 -4.91 -18.64
N ILE A 159 2.54 -5.02 -18.37
CA ILE A 159 3.08 -5.30 -17.04
C ILE A 159 2.96 -4.06 -16.17
N ILE A 160 2.43 -4.22 -14.95
CA ILE A 160 2.11 -3.10 -14.04
C ILE A 160 3.34 -2.24 -13.74
N ARG A 161 4.47 -2.89 -13.49
CA ARG A 161 5.77 -2.24 -13.27
C ARG A 161 6.17 -1.33 -14.44
N ASP A 162 6.00 -1.80 -15.67
CA ASP A 162 6.41 -1.05 -16.87
C ASP A 162 5.49 0.13 -17.13
N VAL A 163 4.18 -0.07 -16.91
CA VAL A 163 3.18 1.01 -16.96
C VAL A 163 3.51 2.10 -15.94
N LEU A 164 3.78 1.73 -14.68
CA LEU A 164 4.15 2.69 -13.64
C LEU A 164 5.44 3.42 -14.01
N THR A 165 6.45 2.69 -14.51
CA THR A 165 7.71 3.26 -14.96
C THR A 165 7.50 4.26 -16.09
N GLY A 166 6.65 3.94 -17.08
CA GLY A 166 6.29 4.83 -18.17
C GLY A 166 5.62 6.10 -17.68
N ILE A 167 4.69 6.02 -16.73
CA ILE A 167 4.01 7.20 -16.15
C ILE A 167 5.00 8.08 -15.40
N VAL A 168 5.81 7.50 -14.51
CA VAL A 168 6.78 8.25 -13.69
C VAL A 168 7.83 8.96 -14.56
N THR A 169 8.33 8.29 -15.59
CA THR A 169 9.40 8.82 -16.45
C THR A 169 8.87 9.78 -17.51
N GLN A 170 7.80 9.42 -18.23
CA GLN A 170 7.29 10.20 -19.37
C GLN A 170 6.35 11.33 -18.94
N GLN A 171 5.44 11.07 -18.00
CA GLN A 171 4.46 12.06 -17.53
C GLN A 171 4.97 12.81 -16.30
N GLY A 172 5.60 12.10 -15.37
CA GLY A 172 6.16 12.67 -14.14
C GLY A 172 7.50 13.37 -14.32
N GLY A 173 8.25 13.06 -15.39
CA GLY A 173 9.56 13.65 -15.64
C GLY A 173 10.64 13.28 -14.62
N ILE A 174 10.47 12.15 -13.91
CA ILE A 174 11.43 11.64 -12.92
C ILE A 174 12.19 10.46 -13.54
N PRO A 175 13.44 10.65 -13.99
CA PRO A 175 14.20 9.58 -14.62
C PRO A 175 14.68 8.52 -13.61
N ASP A 176 15.09 8.95 -12.42
CA ASP A 176 15.64 8.08 -11.40
C ASP A 176 14.52 7.42 -10.59
N HIS A 177 14.41 6.10 -10.68
CA HIS A 177 13.35 5.33 -10.03
C HIS A 177 13.83 3.95 -9.55
N ILE A 178 13.19 3.46 -8.50
CA ILE A 178 13.38 2.14 -7.90
C ILE A 178 11.98 1.56 -7.71
N ILE A 179 11.48 0.91 -8.75
CA ILE A 179 10.16 0.26 -8.74
C ILE A 179 10.41 -1.24 -8.56
N GLY A 180 9.83 -1.84 -7.54
CA GLY A 180 9.83 -3.29 -7.34
C GLY A 180 8.83 -3.99 -8.26
N ASP A 181 8.76 -5.31 -8.21
CA ASP A 181 7.70 -6.02 -8.91
C ASP A 181 6.34 -5.75 -8.22
N ILE A 182 5.32 -5.48 -9.04
CA ILE A 182 3.95 -5.23 -8.59
C ILE A 182 3.06 -6.33 -9.14
N GLY A 183 2.38 -7.06 -8.26
CA GLY A 183 1.53 -8.17 -8.66
C GLY A 183 1.06 -9.01 -7.48
N ALA A 184 0.54 -10.20 -7.79
CA ALA A 184 0.07 -11.15 -6.78
C ALA A 184 1.20 -11.52 -5.80
N TYR A 185 0.91 -11.48 -4.49
CA TYR A 185 1.92 -11.69 -3.44
C TYR A 185 2.67 -13.03 -3.56
N ARG A 186 2.02 -14.08 -4.11
CA ARG A 186 2.63 -15.40 -4.34
C ARG A 186 3.67 -15.42 -5.46
N GLY A 187 3.62 -14.44 -6.36
CA GLY A 187 4.63 -14.25 -7.40
C GLY A 187 5.87 -13.51 -6.90
N LEU A 188 5.93 -13.12 -5.63
CA LEU A 188 7.06 -12.38 -5.06
C LEU A 188 8.00 -13.30 -4.28
N PRO A 189 9.33 -13.22 -4.52
CA PRO A 189 10.31 -14.06 -3.85
C PRO A 189 10.36 -13.83 -2.33
N GLU A 190 10.00 -12.64 -1.85
CA GLU A 190 10.04 -12.28 -0.44
C GLU A 190 8.97 -13.00 0.40
N TYR A 191 7.89 -13.48 -0.24
CA TYR A 191 6.71 -14.03 0.45
C TYR A 191 6.37 -15.46 0.05
N ASN A 192 7.00 -15.99 -1.01
CA ASN A 192 6.80 -17.36 -1.45
C ASN A 192 8.12 -17.99 -1.88
N SER A 193 8.57 -19.02 -1.16
CA SER A 193 9.78 -19.76 -1.53
C SER A 193 9.66 -20.47 -2.89
N ASN A 194 8.43 -20.79 -3.33
CA ASN A 194 8.13 -21.44 -4.61
C ASN A 194 7.62 -20.46 -5.66
N TYR A 195 7.96 -19.17 -5.55
CA TYR A 195 7.46 -18.11 -6.45
C TYR A 195 7.74 -18.38 -7.94
N GLU A 196 8.86 -19.04 -8.27
CA GLU A 196 9.22 -19.34 -9.67
C GLU A 196 8.23 -20.29 -10.35
N ASN A 197 7.76 -21.32 -9.62
CA ASN A 197 6.73 -22.22 -10.12
C ASN A 197 5.41 -21.47 -10.29
N TYR A 198 5.04 -20.66 -9.30
CA TYR A 198 3.83 -19.83 -9.38
C TYR A 198 3.86 -18.88 -10.59
N ARG A 199 4.99 -18.21 -10.86
CA ARG A 199 5.14 -17.34 -12.03
C ARG A 199 5.01 -18.10 -13.36
N SER A 200 5.43 -19.36 -13.38
CA SER A 200 5.35 -20.22 -14.57
C SER A 200 3.91 -20.70 -14.83
N GLU A 201 3.16 -21.00 -13.76
CA GLU A 201 1.76 -21.43 -13.83
C GLU A 201 0.80 -20.25 -14.05
N HIS A 202 1.18 -19.04 -13.60
CA HIS A 202 0.38 -17.81 -13.67
C HIS A 202 1.15 -16.67 -14.37
N PRO A 203 1.30 -16.69 -15.71
CA PRO A 203 2.06 -15.67 -16.43
C PRO A 203 1.47 -14.25 -16.30
N ASP A 204 0.19 -14.12 -15.97
CA ASP A 204 -0.52 -12.83 -15.81
C ASP A 204 -0.43 -12.24 -14.39
N TRP A 205 0.38 -12.82 -13.50
CA TRP A 205 0.44 -12.44 -12.07
C TRP A 205 0.80 -10.97 -11.79
N ASN A 206 1.47 -10.30 -12.74
CA ASN A 206 1.95 -8.91 -12.66
C ASN A 206 1.44 -8.02 -13.80
N VAL A 207 0.37 -8.44 -14.47
CA VAL A 207 -0.25 -7.72 -15.59
C VAL A 207 -1.42 -6.88 -15.09
N LEU A 208 -1.72 -5.77 -15.79
CA LEU A 208 -2.91 -4.98 -15.51
C LEU A 208 -4.19 -5.85 -15.50
N PRO A 209 -5.01 -5.79 -14.43
CA PRO A 209 -6.21 -6.62 -14.32
C PRO A 209 -7.39 -6.13 -15.18
N TYR A 210 -7.39 -4.85 -15.55
CA TYR A 210 -8.41 -4.17 -16.37
C TYR A 210 -7.84 -2.87 -16.94
N ASP A 211 -8.52 -2.31 -17.95
CA ASP A 211 -8.11 -1.07 -18.60
C ASP A 211 -8.24 0.11 -17.64
N LEU A 212 -7.18 0.89 -17.49
CA LEU A 212 -7.22 2.08 -16.64
C LEU A 212 -7.65 3.29 -17.48
N THR A 213 -8.73 3.94 -17.06
CA THR A 213 -9.26 5.13 -17.73
C THR A 213 -9.17 6.35 -16.82
N PHE A 214 -8.60 7.44 -17.34
CA PHE A 214 -8.46 8.71 -16.63
C PHE A 214 -9.07 9.85 -17.44
N ASN A 215 -9.68 10.80 -16.73
CA ASN A 215 -10.24 12.00 -17.36
C ASN A 215 -9.16 13.06 -17.61
N VAL A 216 -9.41 13.97 -18.53
CA VAL A 216 -8.56 15.15 -18.72
C VAL A 216 -8.43 15.96 -17.43
N GLY A 217 -7.21 16.44 -17.15
CA GLY A 217 -6.92 17.18 -15.91
C GLY A 217 -6.62 16.28 -14.71
N ALA A 218 -6.70 14.95 -14.86
CA ALA A 218 -6.18 14.01 -13.87
C ALA A 218 -4.70 14.29 -13.61
N THR A 219 -4.27 14.01 -12.38
CA THR A 219 -2.88 14.22 -11.98
C THR A 219 -2.03 12.97 -12.22
N VAL A 220 -0.72 13.16 -12.44
CA VAL A 220 0.23 12.05 -12.50
C VAL A 220 0.19 11.23 -11.21
N LEU A 221 0.02 11.90 -10.06
CA LEU A 221 -0.15 11.24 -8.77
C LEU A 221 -1.41 10.37 -8.71
N GLU A 222 -2.54 10.82 -9.25
CA GLU A 222 -3.76 9.99 -9.32
C GLU A 222 -3.54 8.71 -10.13
N MET A 223 -2.82 8.80 -11.26
CA MET A 223 -2.47 7.61 -12.04
C MET A 223 -1.56 6.66 -11.28
N ILE A 224 -0.54 7.20 -10.60
CA ILE A 224 0.39 6.44 -9.75
C ILE A 224 -0.38 5.74 -8.63
N ASN A 225 -1.26 6.47 -7.93
CA ASN A 225 -2.06 5.94 -6.83
C ASN A 225 -3.00 4.83 -7.33
N LYS A 226 -3.67 5.03 -8.48
CA LYS A 226 -4.54 4.00 -9.06
C LYS A 226 -3.79 2.71 -9.37
N ILE A 227 -2.55 2.80 -9.86
CA ILE A 227 -1.70 1.64 -10.15
C ILE A 227 -1.18 0.99 -8.87
N ARG A 228 -0.70 1.78 -7.92
CA ARG A 228 -0.26 1.30 -6.60
C ARG A 228 -1.38 0.51 -5.92
N ASP A 229 -2.60 1.02 -6.01
CA ASP A 229 -3.76 0.49 -5.31
C ASP A 229 -4.40 -0.73 -6.00
N LEU A 230 -3.88 -1.15 -7.16
CA LEU A 230 -4.27 -2.42 -7.81
C LEU A 230 -3.97 -3.63 -6.93
N TYR A 231 -2.91 -3.55 -6.12
CA TYR A 231 -2.54 -4.59 -5.17
C TYR A 231 -2.38 -3.98 -3.78
N PRO A 232 -2.83 -4.68 -2.72
CA PRO A 232 -2.73 -4.17 -1.37
C PRO A 232 -1.28 -4.12 -0.90
N ASN A 233 -1.02 -3.31 0.13
CA ASN A 233 0.26 -3.23 0.85
C ASN A 233 1.45 -2.68 0.05
N TYR A 234 1.20 -2.03 -1.10
CA TYR A 234 2.21 -1.24 -1.81
C TYR A 234 2.24 0.21 -1.32
N GLN A 235 3.42 0.81 -1.39
CA GLN A 235 3.64 2.22 -1.11
C GLN A 235 4.42 2.89 -2.24
N THR A 236 4.20 4.19 -2.41
CA THR A 236 4.93 5.04 -3.35
C THR A 236 5.47 6.26 -2.61
N TYR A 237 6.71 6.64 -2.89
CA TYR A 237 7.35 7.80 -2.26
C TYR A 237 8.59 8.24 -3.02
N ILE A 238 9.05 9.46 -2.78
CA ILE A 238 10.37 9.91 -3.22
C ILE A 238 11.35 9.74 -2.08
N ASP A 239 12.51 9.15 -2.33
CA ASP A 239 13.49 8.88 -1.29
C ASP A 239 14.43 10.07 -0.99
N VAL A 240 15.31 9.90 -0.01
CA VAL A 240 16.25 10.95 0.40
C VAL A 240 17.29 11.32 -0.68
N TYR A 241 17.40 10.51 -1.73
CA TYR A 241 18.34 10.65 -2.85
C TYR A 241 17.66 11.07 -4.17
N ARG A 242 16.36 11.45 -4.12
CA ARG A 242 15.53 11.87 -5.26
C ARG A 242 15.10 10.73 -6.20
N ASN A 243 15.11 9.48 -5.76
CA ASN A 243 14.54 8.39 -6.55
C ASN A 243 13.06 8.23 -6.24
N PHE A 244 12.23 8.12 -7.27
CA PHE A 244 10.86 7.63 -7.09
C PHE A 244 10.91 6.15 -6.71
N CYS A 245 10.26 5.77 -5.62
CA CYS A 245 10.26 4.41 -5.08
C CYS A 245 8.85 3.86 -5.08
N CYS A 246 8.70 2.60 -5.51
CA CYS A 246 7.49 1.81 -5.31
C CYS A 246 7.88 0.42 -4.83
N ASP A 247 7.47 0.08 -3.61
CA ASP A 247 7.79 -1.18 -2.95
C ASP A 247 6.66 -1.57 -1.99
N MET A 248 6.69 -2.79 -1.47
CA MET A 248 5.74 -3.21 -0.43
C MET A 248 6.13 -2.64 0.93
N ILE A 249 5.12 -2.32 1.74
CA ILE A 249 5.33 -1.96 3.15
C ILE A 249 5.87 -3.20 3.88
N PRO A 250 6.97 -3.08 4.65
CA PRO A 250 7.57 -4.20 5.37
C PRO A 250 6.56 -4.93 6.27
N SER A 251 6.22 -6.16 5.91
CA SER A 251 5.15 -6.94 6.53
C SER A 251 5.58 -8.32 7.05
N SER A 252 6.84 -8.71 6.88
CA SER A 252 7.37 -10.03 7.26
C SER A 252 7.98 -10.03 8.65
N LYS A 253 7.80 -11.08 9.47
CA LYS A 253 8.48 -11.17 10.79
C LYS A 253 10.01 -11.05 10.70
N GLN A 254 10.59 -11.36 9.54
CA GLN A 254 12.03 -11.43 9.32
C GLN A 254 12.67 -10.08 8.95
N ASP A 255 11.88 -9.04 8.66
CA ASP A 255 12.45 -7.74 8.32
C ASP A 255 13.31 -7.20 9.48
N PRO A 256 14.47 -6.58 9.19
CA PRO A 256 15.42 -6.19 10.22
C PRO A 256 14.86 -5.11 11.14
N ILE A 257 15.15 -5.25 12.43
CA ILE A 257 14.90 -4.22 13.45
C ILE A 257 16.01 -3.17 13.35
N LEU A 258 15.65 -1.92 13.09
CA LEU A 258 16.58 -0.82 12.91
C LEU A 258 17.19 -0.34 14.24
N LEU A 259 16.32 -0.08 15.22
CA LEU A 259 16.68 0.43 16.54
C LEU A 259 16.07 -0.49 17.61
N SER A 260 16.89 -0.94 18.56
CA SER A 260 16.45 -1.77 19.67
C SER A 260 15.86 -0.94 20.82
N ASP A 261 15.08 -1.57 21.70
CA ASP A 261 14.49 -0.89 22.88
C ASP A 261 15.60 -0.28 23.75
N ARG A 262 16.68 -1.05 23.95
CA ARG A 262 17.85 -0.61 24.70
C ARG A 262 18.43 0.69 24.14
N TYR A 263 18.52 0.81 22.82
CA TYR A 263 19.08 2.00 22.19
C TYR A 263 18.11 3.18 22.26
N LEU A 264 16.83 2.98 21.92
CA LEU A 264 15.82 4.05 21.99
C LEU A 264 15.74 4.66 23.38
N ARG A 265 15.78 3.83 24.44
CA ARG A 265 15.77 4.30 25.83
C ARG A 265 16.95 5.21 26.18
N GLN A 266 18.11 5.03 25.58
CA GLN A 266 19.29 5.87 25.83
C GLN A 266 19.19 7.26 25.21
N ILE A 267 18.31 7.43 24.22
CA ILE A 267 18.14 8.69 23.49
C ILE A 267 16.80 9.38 23.77
N LEU A 268 15.98 8.85 24.68
CA LEU A 268 14.77 9.55 25.15
C LEU A 268 15.14 10.87 25.83
N VAL A 269 14.38 11.94 25.54
CA VAL A 269 14.58 13.24 26.20
C VAL A 269 14.15 13.19 27.66
N SER A 270 13.14 12.38 27.97
CA SER A 270 12.67 12.13 29.33
C SER A 270 12.05 10.74 29.42
N GLU A 271 12.26 10.06 30.54
CA GLU A 271 11.59 8.79 30.81
C GLU A 271 10.13 9.02 31.17
N GLY A 272 9.23 8.14 30.72
CA GLY A 272 7.82 8.14 31.13
C GLY A 272 6.96 9.26 30.55
N THR A 273 7.43 9.96 29.51
CA THR A 273 6.66 10.98 28.77
C THR A 273 6.08 10.46 27.46
N GLU A 274 6.05 9.14 27.28
CA GLU A 274 5.37 8.52 26.15
C GLU A 274 3.87 8.85 26.17
N ASN A 275 3.33 9.16 25.00
CA ASN A 275 1.89 9.25 24.80
C ASN A 275 1.43 7.97 24.10
N VAL A 276 0.46 7.28 24.69
CA VAL A 276 -0.09 6.05 24.12
C VAL A 276 -1.57 6.25 23.88
N SER A 277 -1.99 6.08 22.63
CA SER A 277 -3.39 6.03 22.26
C SER A 277 -3.75 4.63 21.76
N TYR A 278 -4.97 4.20 22.07
CA TYR A 278 -5.50 2.91 21.66
C TYR A 278 -6.69 3.17 20.74
N ASP A 279 -6.58 2.79 19.47
CA ASP A 279 -7.70 2.88 18.56
C ASP A 279 -8.57 1.62 18.68
N ILE A 280 -9.51 1.68 19.62
CA ILE A 280 -10.48 0.59 19.85
C ILE A 280 -11.56 0.61 18.75
N SER A 281 -11.78 1.75 18.10
CA SER A 281 -12.88 1.93 17.14
C SER A 281 -12.64 1.22 15.81
N SER A 282 -11.37 1.05 15.43
CA SER A 282 -10.94 0.28 14.26
C SER A 282 -10.97 -1.24 14.47
N ILE A 283 -11.22 -1.73 15.69
CA ILE A 283 -11.32 -3.17 15.94
C ILE A 283 -12.59 -3.71 15.30
N LYS A 284 -12.43 -4.51 14.25
CA LYS A 284 -13.50 -5.21 13.52
C LYS A 284 -13.14 -6.69 13.44
N ASN A 285 -14.04 -7.55 13.91
CA ASN A 285 -13.81 -8.99 13.97
C ASN A 285 -14.59 -9.78 12.92
N VAL A 286 -15.43 -9.11 12.14
CA VAL A 286 -16.09 -9.65 10.94
C VAL A 286 -15.80 -8.73 9.77
N THR A 287 -15.31 -9.29 8.67
CA THR A 287 -15.03 -8.55 7.44
C THR A 287 -15.82 -9.17 6.30
N GLU A 288 -16.61 -8.36 5.62
CA GLU A 288 -17.41 -8.72 4.47
C GLU A 288 -16.87 -7.99 3.24
N VAL A 289 -16.62 -8.73 2.17
CA VAL A 289 -16.07 -8.19 0.91
C VAL A 289 -17.06 -8.45 -0.22
N PHE A 290 -17.42 -7.39 -0.93
CA PHE A 290 -18.17 -7.43 -2.18
C PHE A 290 -17.24 -7.08 -3.34
N GLY A 291 -17.22 -7.92 -4.35
CA GLY A 291 -16.48 -7.70 -5.59
C GLY A 291 -17.30 -7.05 -6.69
N GLN A 292 -16.82 -7.20 -7.92
CA GLN A 292 -17.45 -6.68 -9.13
C GLN A 292 -18.85 -7.27 -9.30
N THR A 293 -19.84 -6.43 -9.63
CA THR A 293 -21.10 -6.95 -10.18
C THR A 293 -20.85 -7.33 -11.64
N TYR A 294 -21.04 -8.59 -12.01
CA TYR A 294 -20.88 -9.00 -13.40
C TYR A 294 -22.02 -8.45 -14.26
N ASP A 295 -21.67 -7.89 -15.41
CA ASP A 295 -22.64 -7.64 -16.47
C ASP A 295 -22.83 -8.94 -17.26
N ILE A 296 -23.88 -9.68 -16.91
CA ILE A 296 -24.13 -11.02 -17.46
C ILE A 296 -24.97 -10.88 -18.72
N ASP A 297 -24.29 -10.91 -19.86
CA ASP A 297 -24.96 -10.95 -21.17
C ASP A 297 -25.52 -12.34 -21.53
N ARG A 298 -25.01 -13.41 -20.88
CA ARG A 298 -25.28 -14.81 -21.26
C ARG A 298 -25.63 -15.64 -20.04
N MET A 299 -26.90 -16.05 -19.97
CA MET A 299 -27.42 -16.92 -18.91
C MET A 299 -28.03 -18.20 -19.50
N ALA A 300 -27.54 -19.35 -19.04
CA ALA A 300 -28.09 -20.65 -19.37
C ALA A 300 -29.24 -20.98 -18.42
N ASP A 301 -30.48 -20.82 -18.88
CA ASP A 301 -31.70 -21.14 -18.11
C ASP A 301 -31.92 -22.64 -17.93
N ILE A 302 -31.34 -23.45 -18.81
CA ILE A 302 -31.45 -24.92 -18.79
C ILE A 302 -30.05 -25.50 -18.59
N CYS A 303 -29.86 -26.16 -17.46
CA CYS A 303 -28.72 -27.00 -17.15
C CYS A 303 -29.21 -28.42 -16.85
N GLN A 304 -28.56 -29.43 -17.42
CA GLN A 304 -28.81 -30.83 -17.11
C GLN A 304 -27.53 -31.50 -16.65
N THR A 305 -27.53 -32.08 -15.46
CA THR A 305 -26.38 -32.79 -14.93
C THR A 305 -26.41 -34.25 -15.37
N ALA A 306 -25.36 -34.68 -16.06
CA ALA A 306 -25.15 -36.08 -16.43
C ALA A 306 -23.65 -36.38 -16.53
N ASP A 307 -23.23 -37.54 -16.03
CA ASP A 307 -21.84 -38.03 -16.10
C ASP A 307 -20.83 -37.03 -15.50
N ASN A 308 -21.09 -36.54 -14.29
CA ASN A 308 -20.25 -35.55 -13.59
C ASN A 308 -20.02 -34.24 -14.38
N THR A 309 -20.95 -33.90 -15.27
CA THR A 309 -20.85 -32.73 -16.16
C THR A 309 -22.15 -31.94 -16.15
N TYR A 310 -22.05 -30.62 -15.90
CA TYR A 310 -23.13 -29.67 -16.13
C TYR A 310 -23.27 -29.41 -17.63
N ARG A 311 -24.39 -29.82 -18.23
CA ARG A 311 -24.70 -29.57 -19.65
C ARG A 311 -25.62 -28.36 -19.76
N MET A 312 -25.03 -27.23 -20.10
CA MET A 312 -25.70 -25.94 -20.27
C MET A 312 -26.16 -25.76 -21.70
N ASN A 313 -27.37 -25.24 -21.89
CA ASN A 313 -27.88 -24.87 -23.21
C ASN A 313 -27.88 -23.33 -23.34
N LEU A 314 -27.12 -22.82 -24.31
CA LEU A 314 -27.03 -21.40 -24.65
C LEU A 314 -27.21 -21.23 -26.16
N PRO A 315 -28.38 -20.77 -26.64
CA PRO A 315 -28.59 -20.50 -28.06
C PRO A 315 -27.50 -19.59 -28.64
N ASP A 316 -27.11 -19.84 -29.89
CA ASP A 316 -26.11 -19.07 -30.63
C ASP A 316 -24.68 -19.05 -30.01
N TYR A 317 -24.38 -20.01 -29.11
CA TYR A 317 -23.03 -20.22 -28.56
C TYR A 317 -22.29 -21.35 -29.29
N GLU A 318 -21.56 -21.01 -30.34
CA GLU A 318 -20.94 -22.00 -31.25
C GLU A 318 -19.48 -22.36 -30.91
N LYS A 319 -18.80 -21.59 -30.05
CA LYS A 319 -17.41 -21.83 -29.63
C LYS A 319 -17.10 -21.15 -28.30
N TYR A 320 -16.14 -21.68 -27.54
CA TYR A 320 -15.63 -20.99 -26.37
C TYR A 320 -14.80 -19.76 -26.74
N ILE A 321 -15.13 -18.60 -26.16
CA ILE A 321 -14.42 -17.33 -26.36
C ILE A 321 -13.69 -17.00 -25.06
N ASN A 322 -12.40 -16.68 -25.15
CA ASN A 322 -11.55 -16.47 -23.98
C ASN A 322 -12.08 -15.33 -23.09
N SER A 323 -12.17 -15.59 -21.78
CA SER A 323 -12.69 -14.68 -20.76
C SER A 323 -14.21 -14.42 -20.78
N ASP A 324 -14.99 -15.20 -21.53
CA ASP A 324 -16.47 -15.13 -21.47
C ASP A 324 -16.98 -15.50 -20.07
N TYR A 325 -17.89 -14.66 -19.56
CA TYR A 325 -18.69 -14.93 -18.37
C TYR A 325 -19.96 -15.67 -18.76
N ILE A 326 -20.14 -16.87 -18.21
CA ILE A 326 -21.30 -17.72 -18.44
C ILE A 326 -22.01 -17.90 -17.12
N ALA A 327 -23.19 -17.29 -17.00
CA ALA A 327 -24.06 -17.55 -15.88
C ALA A 327 -24.92 -18.79 -16.16
N PHE A 328 -25.17 -19.58 -15.14
CA PHE A 328 -26.07 -20.73 -15.24
C PHE A 328 -26.68 -21.07 -13.89
N LYS A 329 -27.74 -21.86 -13.94
CA LYS A 329 -28.42 -22.39 -12.77
C LYS A 329 -28.32 -23.92 -12.78
N PRO A 330 -27.48 -24.54 -11.92
CA PRO A 330 -27.34 -25.98 -11.88
C PRO A 330 -28.64 -26.63 -11.40
N ASP A 331 -28.94 -27.80 -11.95
CA ASP A 331 -30.08 -28.66 -11.60
C ASP A 331 -29.79 -29.64 -10.45
N SER A 332 -28.51 -29.87 -10.14
CA SER A 332 -28.04 -30.62 -8.97
C SER A 332 -26.81 -29.97 -8.34
N ASP A 333 -26.57 -30.26 -7.07
CA ASP A 333 -25.35 -29.84 -6.36
C ASP A 333 -24.10 -30.42 -7.05
N ASN A 334 -22.98 -29.71 -6.97
CA ASN A 334 -21.76 -30.20 -7.61
C ASN A 334 -21.11 -31.30 -6.79
N THR A 335 -20.61 -32.32 -7.49
CA THR A 335 -19.75 -33.35 -6.93
C THR A 335 -18.27 -33.01 -7.13
N ASP A 336 -17.38 -33.75 -6.47
CA ASP A 336 -15.94 -33.59 -6.69
C ASP A 336 -15.56 -33.82 -8.16
N SER A 337 -14.59 -33.05 -8.63
CA SER A 337 -14.04 -33.16 -10.00
C SER A 337 -15.05 -32.91 -11.13
N MET A 338 -15.96 -31.95 -10.93
CA MET A 338 -17.05 -31.67 -11.88
C MET A 338 -16.59 -30.91 -13.14
N TYR A 339 -17.27 -31.18 -14.26
CA TYR A 339 -17.04 -30.56 -15.57
C TYR A 339 -18.24 -29.70 -15.99
N ALA A 340 -18.01 -28.80 -16.94
CA ALA A 340 -19.02 -27.98 -17.59
C ALA A 340 -18.94 -28.13 -19.11
N ARG A 341 -20.09 -28.22 -19.75
CA ARG A 341 -20.25 -28.32 -21.21
C ARG A 341 -21.34 -27.37 -21.66
N ILE A 342 -21.07 -26.60 -22.71
CA ILE A 342 -22.07 -25.72 -23.34
C ILE A 342 -22.45 -26.28 -24.71
N ASN A 343 -23.75 -26.50 -24.93
CA ASN A 343 -24.28 -27.09 -26.17
C ASN A 343 -23.54 -28.39 -26.52
N ASP A 344 -23.04 -28.48 -27.75
CA ASP A 344 -22.30 -29.63 -28.26
C ASP A 344 -20.77 -29.53 -28.11
N LEU A 345 -20.26 -28.48 -27.44
CA LEU A 345 -18.82 -28.24 -27.27
C LEU A 345 -18.14 -29.28 -26.36
N GLU A 346 -16.81 -29.21 -26.28
CA GLU A 346 -16.03 -30.07 -25.37
C GLU A 346 -16.38 -29.81 -23.90
N ALA A 347 -16.43 -30.88 -23.10
CA ALA A 347 -16.63 -30.76 -21.65
C ALA A 347 -15.30 -30.38 -20.99
N LEU A 348 -15.30 -29.29 -20.24
CA LEU A 348 -14.12 -28.71 -19.62
C LEU A 348 -14.20 -28.78 -18.09
N PRO A 349 -13.07 -28.97 -17.40
CA PRO A 349 -13.06 -29.05 -15.94
C PRO A 349 -13.40 -27.70 -15.29
N ILE A 350 -14.04 -27.74 -14.13
CA ILE A 350 -14.34 -26.55 -13.31
C ILE A 350 -13.33 -26.45 -12.17
N TYR A 351 -12.53 -25.37 -12.18
CA TYR A 351 -11.43 -25.15 -11.25
C TYR A 351 -11.64 -23.92 -10.37
N ASP A 352 -11.01 -23.95 -9.19
CA ASP A 352 -10.80 -22.77 -8.34
C ASP A 352 -9.69 -21.90 -8.93
N GLU A 353 -9.92 -20.58 -8.98
CA GLU A 353 -9.00 -19.62 -9.58
C GLU A 353 -7.66 -19.50 -8.83
N VAL A 354 -7.67 -19.75 -7.52
CA VAL A 354 -6.51 -19.54 -6.65
C VAL A 354 -5.66 -20.80 -6.55
N THR A 355 -6.28 -21.99 -6.54
CA THR A 355 -5.54 -23.26 -6.38
C THR A 355 -5.30 -23.99 -7.68
N ASP A 356 -5.96 -23.61 -8.77
CA ASP A 356 -5.91 -24.31 -10.07
C ASP A 356 -6.29 -25.80 -10.00
N THR A 357 -7.03 -26.18 -8.96
CA THR A 357 -7.57 -27.53 -8.77
C THR A 357 -9.08 -27.53 -8.93
N PHE A 358 -9.68 -28.72 -9.04
CA PHE A 358 -11.15 -28.86 -8.97
C PHE A 358 -11.72 -28.17 -7.73
N ILE A 359 -12.86 -27.52 -7.93
CA ILE A 359 -13.64 -27.02 -6.80
C ILE A 359 -14.11 -28.21 -5.93
N PRO A 360 -14.20 -28.04 -4.60
CA PRO A 360 -14.75 -29.07 -3.72
C PRO A 360 -16.22 -29.38 -4.04
N ALA A 361 -16.67 -30.59 -3.72
CA ALA A 361 -18.09 -30.92 -3.68
C ALA A 361 -18.90 -29.92 -2.83
N ASP A 362 -20.18 -29.76 -3.14
CA ASP A 362 -21.13 -28.89 -2.43
C ASP A 362 -20.79 -27.38 -2.44
N THR A 363 -19.94 -26.94 -3.37
CA THR A 363 -19.60 -25.51 -3.59
C THR A 363 -20.71 -24.79 -4.38
N MET A 364 -21.26 -25.43 -5.42
CA MET A 364 -22.38 -24.97 -6.22
C MET A 364 -23.64 -25.76 -5.85
N ILE A 365 -24.65 -25.07 -5.35
CA ILE A 365 -25.91 -25.65 -4.88
C ILE A 365 -27.00 -25.50 -5.94
N ALA A 366 -27.77 -26.57 -6.15
CA ALA A 366 -28.87 -26.60 -7.09
C ALA A 366 -29.82 -25.41 -6.91
N GLY A 367 -30.17 -24.78 -8.03
CA GLY A 367 -31.17 -23.72 -8.04
C GLY A 367 -30.68 -22.30 -7.73
N LYS A 368 -29.39 -22.10 -7.42
CA LYS A 368 -28.76 -20.76 -7.34
C LYS A 368 -28.11 -20.38 -8.66
N VAL A 369 -27.89 -19.10 -8.90
CA VAL A 369 -27.20 -18.63 -10.12
C VAL A 369 -25.70 -18.52 -9.83
N TYR A 370 -24.90 -19.18 -10.64
CA TYR A 370 -23.44 -19.14 -10.58
C TYR A 370 -22.86 -18.65 -11.90
N VAL A 371 -21.66 -18.08 -11.83
CA VAL A 371 -20.92 -17.58 -12.97
C VAL A 371 -19.62 -18.36 -13.12
N LEU A 372 -19.39 -18.88 -14.32
CA LEU A 372 -18.13 -19.47 -14.74
C LEU A 372 -17.44 -18.55 -15.73
N GLN A 373 -16.12 -18.47 -15.67
CA GLN A 373 -15.34 -17.84 -16.71
C GLN A 373 -14.55 -18.88 -17.49
N TYR A 374 -14.71 -18.87 -18.81
CA TYR A 374 -13.87 -19.69 -19.67
C TYR A 374 -12.47 -19.09 -19.79
N LYS A 375 -11.44 -19.92 -19.60
CA LYS A 375 -10.05 -19.54 -19.85
C LYS A 375 -9.33 -20.61 -20.68
N LYS A 376 -8.56 -20.13 -21.65
CA LYS A 376 -7.55 -20.94 -22.35
C LYS A 376 -6.21 -20.81 -21.61
N ARG A 377 -5.69 -21.92 -21.07
CA ARG A 377 -4.37 -22.04 -20.45
C ARG A 377 -3.30 -22.38 -21.50
N ASP A 378 -2.03 -22.21 -21.13
CA ASP A 378 -0.89 -22.57 -21.98
C ASP A 378 -0.87 -24.07 -22.33
N GLY A 379 -0.49 -24.40 -23.56
CA GLY A 379 -0.37 -25.77 -24.04
C GLY A 379 -1.69 -26.46 -24.43
N ASP A 380 -2.70 -25.70 -24.89
CA ASP A 380 -4.05 -26.15 -25.30
C ASP A 380 -4.97 -26.66 -24.17
N ASN A 381 -4.55 -26.53 -22.90
CA ASN A 381 -5.41 -26.80 -21.76
C ASN A 381 -6.52 -25.74 -21.64
N GLN A 382 -7.77 -26.17 -21.47
CA GLN A 382 -8.93 -25.29 -21.35
C GLN A 382 -9.70 -25.63 -20.07
N CYS A 383 -10.22 -24.61 -19.38
CA CYS A 383 -11.00 -24.82 -18.16
C CYS A 383 -12.04 -23.72 -17.96
N PHE A 384 -12.97 -24.01 -17.05
CA PHE A 384 -13.83 -23.01 -16.44
C PHE A 384 -13.32 -22.66 -15.05
N TYR A 385 -13.12 -21.38 -14.78
CA TYR A 385 -12.92 -20.90 -13.42
C TYR A 385 -14.27 -20.60 -12.78
N PHE A 386 -14.46 -21.13 -11.58
CA PHE A 386 -15.62 -20.80 -10.76
C PHE A 386 -15.45 -19.40 -10.16
N LEU A 387 -16.38 -18.50 -10.45
CA LEU A 387 -16.31 -17.12 -9.98
C LEU A 387 -17.26 -16.81 -8.83
N GLY A 388 -18.14 -17.73 -8.45
CA GLY A 388 -19.18 -17.50 -7.46
C GLY A 388 -20.54 -17.18 -8.06
N GLN A 389 -21.32 -16.37 -7.33
CA GLN A 389 -22.63 -15.89 -7.76
C GLN A 389 -22.50 -14.68 -8.71
N THR A 390 -23.57 -13.90 -8.91
CA THR A 390 -23.58 -12.73 -9.81
C THR A 390 -22.71 -11.57 -9.34
N GLN A 391 -22.26 -11.61 -8.09
CA GLN A 391 -21.29 -10.69 -7.50
C GLN A 391 -20.42 -11.50 -6.54
N PRO A 392 -19.08 -11.43 -6.62
CA PRO A 392 -18.21 -12.03 -5.64
C PRO A 392 -18.52 -11.53 -4.25
N HIS A 393 -18.66 -12.45 -3.31
CA HIS A 393 -19.04 -12.12 -1.95
C HIS A 393 -18.41 -13.11 -0.99
N ALA A 394 -17.70 -12.60 0.01
CA ALA A 394 -17.10 -13.43 1.04
C ALA A 394 -17.15 -12.76 2.40
N VAL A 395 -17.26 -13.57 3.46
CA VAL A 395 -17.20 -13.10 4.85
C VAL A 395 -16.14 -13.88 5.61
N CYS A 396 -15.26 -13.16 6.30
CA CYS A 396 -14.30 -13.71 7.23
C CYS A 396 -14.64 -13.25 8.66
N ALA A 397 -14.76 -14.19 9.60
CA ALA A 397 -15.01 -13.90 11.01
C ALA A 397 -13.90 -14.46 11.90
N LEU A 398 -13.39 -13.65 12.83
CA LEU A 398 -12.42 -14.08 13.84
C LEU A 398 -13.14 -14.82 14.98
N THR A 399 -12.82 -16.09 15.15
CA THR A 399 -13.40 -16.95 16.18
C THR A 399 -12.36 -17.44 17.17
N GLY A 400 -12.76 -17.62 18.43
CA GLY A 400 -11.94 -18.31 19.44
C GLY A 400 -12.10 -19.83 19.40
N ASN A 401 -13.10 -20.33 18.68
CA ASN A 401 -13.42 -21.75 18.54
C ASN A 401 -14.27 -21.93 17.27
N ALA A 402 -13.78 -22.64 16.25
CA ALA A 402 -14.56 -22.88 15.02
C ALA A 402 -15.81 -23.76 15.26
N GLU A 403 -15.86 -24.52 16.35
CA GLU A 403 -17.00 -25.36 16.75
C GLU A 403 -17.95 -24.67 17.75
N ASP A 404 -17.94 -23.34 17.82
CA ASP A 404 -18.83 -22.59 18.71
C ASP A 404 -20.32 -22.86 18.39
N PRO A 405 -21.18 -23.11 19.40
CA PRO A 405 -22.58 -23.47 19.15
C PRO A 405 -23.46 -22.28 18.69
N VAL A 406 -22.98 -21.04 18.84
CA VAL A 406 -23.71 -19.82 18.47
C VAL A 406 -23.16 -19.23 17.17
N TYR A 407 -21.84 -19.06 17.09
CA TYR A 407 -21.16 -18.40 15.97
C TYR A 407 -20.65 -19.42 14.94
N THR A 408 -21.57 -20.23 14.41
CA THR A 408 -21.30 -21.22 13.35
C THR A 408 -21.20 -20.56 11.97
N GLN A 409 -20.67 -21.28 10.98
CA GLN A 409 -20.74 -20.82 9.58
C GLN A 409 -22.18 -20.49 9.17
N ASP A 410 -23.16 -21.31 9.53
CA ASP A 410 -24.57 -21.09 9.18
C ASP A 410 -25.16 -19.81 9.80
N TYR A 411 -24.70 -19.42 11.00
CA TYR A 411 -25.05 -18.14 11.59
C TYR A 411 -24.60 -16.98 10.69
N PHE A 412 -23.34 -17.00 10.23
CA PHE A 412 -22.80 -15.98 9.34
C PHE A 412 -23.44 -16.04 7.95
N ARG A 413 -23.66 -17.24 7.39
CA ARG A 413 -24.37 -17.41 6.11
C ARG A 413 -25.74 -16.75 6.13
N SER A 414 -26.53 -17.04 7.16
CA SER A 414 -27.89 -16.51 7.31
C SER A 414 -27.90 -15.00 7.58
N ARG A 415 -26.96 -14.51 8.40
CA ARG A 415 -26.91 -13.10 8.79
C ARG A 415 -26.48 -12.16 7.67
N TYR A 416 -25.50 -12.59 6.87
CA TYR A 416 -24.89 -11.77 5.82
C TYR A 416 -25.33 -12.17 4.40
N ASN A 417 -26.18 -13.21 4.27
CA ASN A 417 -26.62 -13.73 2.98
C ASN A 417 -25.44 -14.08 2.04
N CYS A 418 -24.42 -14.73 2.61
CA CYS A 418 -23.18 -15.09 1.94
C CYS A 418 -22.91 -16.59 2.10
N GLU A 419 -22.64 -17.32 1.04
CA GLU A 419 -22.30 -18.75 1.14
C GLU A 419 -20.82 -18.98 1.49
N ASN A 420 -19.96 -18.07 1.05
CA ASN A 420 -18.52 -18.14 1.18
C ASN A 420 -18.04 -17.56 2.51
N ILE A 421 -18.14 -18.37 3.56
CA ILE A 421 -17.78 -18.02 4.93
C ILE A 421 -16.48 -18.68 5.34
N HIS A 422 -15.56 -17.89 5.90
CA HIS A 422 -14.36 -18.41 6.56
C HIS A 422 -14.31 -17.99 8.04
N LEU A 423 -14.07 -18.98 8.90
CA LEU A 423 -13.83 -18.76 10.32
C LEU A 423 -12.32 -18.81 10.57
N ARG A 424 -11.73 -17.65 10.90
CA ARG A 424 -10.32 -17.54 11.27
C ARG A 424 -10.19 -17.82 12.76
N GLU A 425 -9.67 -18.99 13.13
CA GLU A 425 -9.59 -19.40 14.53
C GLU A 425 -8.29 -18.92 15.21
N ILE A 426 -8.43 -18.12 16.26
CA ILE A 426 -7.35 -17.72 17.16
C ILE A 426 -7.87 -17.78 18.61
N PRO A 427 -7.70 -18.92 19.31
CA PRO A 427 -8.35 -19.17 20.60
C PRO A 427 -8.05 -18.12 21.67
N GLU A 428 -6.81 -17.63 21.71
CA GLU A 428 -6.33 -16.67 22.71
C GLU A 428 -6.60 -15.20 22.34
N SER A 429 -7.24 -14.94 21.20
CA SER A 429 -7.49 -13.55 20.78
C SER A 429 -8.58 -12.91 21.65
N PRO A 430 -8.36 -11.70 22.21
CA PRO A 430 -9.39 -10.98 22.94
C PRO A 430 -10.43 -10.32 22.01
N PHE A 431 -10.26 -10.41 20.69
CA PHE A 431 -11.10 -9.72 19.71
C PHE A 431 -12.13 -10.62 19.03
N THR A 432 -12.28 -11.86 19.50
CA THR A 432 -13.16 -12.87 18.89
C THR A 432 -14.65 -12.48 18.96
N VAL A 433 -15.44 -13.02 18.03
CA VAL A 433 -16.90 -12.83 17.99
C VAL A 433 -17.60 -13.32 19.26
N GLN A 434 -17.05 -14.34 19.93
CA GLN A 434 -17.54 -14.82 21.23
C GLN A 434 -17.49 -13.75 22.32
N ARG A 435 -16.44 -12.93 22.30
CA ARG A 435 -16.17 -11.96 23.36
C ARG A 435 -16.79 -10.60 23.08
N LEU A 436 -16.71 -10.14 21.84
CA LEU A 436 -17.15 -8.79 21.47
C LEU A 436 -18.52 -8.76 20.76
N GLY A 437 -19.05 -9.92 20.37
CA GLY A 437 -20.10 -9.99 19.36
C GLY A 437 -19.55 -9.68 17.96
N PRO A 438 -20.38 -9.82 16.91
CA PRO A 438 -19.97 -9.49 15.55
C PRO A 438 -19.91 -7.97 15.36
N ILE A 439 -18.71 -7.47 15.07
CA ILE A 439 -18.43 -6.09 14.70
C ILE A 439 -17.97 -6.09 13.25
N LEU A 440 -18.88 -5.65 12.38
CA LEU A 440 -18.75 -5.72 10.92
C LEU A 440 -17.90 -4.59 10.35
N GLU A 441 -17.07 -4.94 9.37
CA GLU A 441 -16.50 -4.04 8.37
C GLU A 441 -16.89 -4.53 6.98
N VAL A 442 -17.51 -3.66 6.18
CA VAL A 442 -17.87 -3.96 4.80
C VAL A 442 -16.85 -3.31 3.86
N LYS A 443 -16.36 -4.07 2.90
CA LYS A 443 -15.42 -3.65 1.86
C LYS A 443 -16.10 -3.78 0.49
N THR A 444 -16.29 -2.66 -0.17
CA THR A 444 -16.98 -2.55 -1.46
C THR A 444 -16.54 -1.27 -2.15
N GLY A 445 -16.70 -1.15 -3.47
CA GLY A 445 -16.32 0.02 -4.24
C GLY A 445 -14.83 0.10 -4.56
N ASP A 446 -14.47 1.03 -5.43
CA ASP A 446 -13.11 1.41 -5.80
C ASP A 446 -12.23 0.24 -6.25
N ASN A 447 -11.41 -0.28 -5.32
CA ASN A 447 -10.47 -1.35 -5.59
C ASN A 447 -11.14 -2.73 -5.46
N PHE A 448 -12.19 -2.85 -4.65
CA PHE A 448 -12.94 -4.09 -4.45
C PHE A 448 -13.82 -4.41 -5.66
N ASP A 449 -14.26 -3.41 -6.42
CA ASP A 449 -15.00 -3.60 -7.68
C ASP A 449 -14.17 -4.30 -8.76
N ASN A 450 -12.87 -4.54 -8.51
CA ASN A 450 -11.99 -5.30 -9.41
C ASN A 450 -11.85 -6.77 -9.00
N ILE A 451 -12.45 -7.18 -7.89
CA ILE A 451 -12.46 -8.58 -7.45
C ILE A 451 -13.46 -9.33 -8.34
N LYS A 452 -12.94 -10.30 -9.10
CA LYS A 452 -13.69 -11.06 -10.12
C LYS A 452 -14.03 -12.49 -9.70
N SER A 453 -13.82 -12.87 -8.45
CA SER A 453 -14.21 -14.21 -7.98
C SER A 453 -14.40 -14.28 -6.47
N ASP A 454 -15.25 -15.22 -6.03
CA ASP A 454 -15.46 -15.54 -4.61
C ASP A 454 -14.15 -15.92 -3.91
N SER A 455 -13.25 -16.64 -4.56
CA SER A 455 -11.96 -17.04 -3.97
C SER A 455 -11.05 -15.83 -3.71
N VAL A 456 -11.00 -14.87 -4.64
CA VAL A 456 -10.27 -13.60 -4.43
C VAL A 456 -10.96 -12.73 -3.38
N ALA A 457 -12.29 -12.69 -3.36
CA ALA A 457 -13.05 -11.99 -2.31
C ALA A 457 -12.73 -12.55 -0.93
N LEU A 458 -12.62 -13.88 -0.81
CA LEU A 458 -12.30 -14.55 0.43
C LEU A 458 -10.88 -14.24 0.93
N GLU A 459 -9.88 -14.25 0.04
CA GLU A 459 -8.51 -13.88 0.42
C GLU A 459 -8.42 -12.42 0.89
N ASN A 460 -9.16 -11.51 0.24
CA ASN A 460 -9.30 -10.14 0.71
C ASN A 460 -10.00 -10.08 2.08
N ALA A 461 -11.06 -10.85 2.29
CA ALA A 461 -11.77 -10.88 3.57
C ALA A 461 -10.85 -11.36 4.70
N LYS A 462 -10.01 -12.39 4.46
CA LYS A 462 -8.98 -12.85 5.40
C LYS A 462 -7.95 -11.76 5.70
N TYR A 463 -7.43 -11.11 4.66
CA TYR A 463 -6.42 -10.05 4.79
C TYR A 463 -6.91 -8.88 5.64
N TYR A 464 -8.07 -8.31 5.30
CA TYR A 464 -8.63 -7.18 6.01
C TYR A 464 -9.07 -7.56 7.43
N ASN A 465 -9.60 -8.77 7.64
CA ASN A 465 -9.93 -9.27 8.99
C ASN A 465 -8.69 -9.39 9.87
N ALA A 466 -7.55 -9.84 9.32
CA ALA A 466 -6.29 -9.90 10.06
C ALA A 466 -5.82 -8.51 10.49
N LYS A 467 -6.01 -7.51 9.65
CA LYS A 467 -5.64 -6.12 9.91
C LYS A 467 -6.57 -5.40 10.88
N SER A 468 -7.88 -5.73 10.87
CA SER A 468 -8.88 -5.06 11.70
C SER A 468 -9.12 -5.74 13.04
N ALA A 469 -8.83 -7.03 13.17
CA ALA A 469 -9.10 -7.78 14.41
C ALA A 469 -7.89 -7.78 15.37
N ILE A 470 -7.21 -6.65 15.46
CA ILE A 470 -6.08 -6.38 16.34
C ILE A 470 -6.29 -5.03 17.01
N MET A 471 -5.77 -4.84 18.22
CA MET A 471 -5.72 -3.52 18.84
C MET A 471 -4.49 -2.78 18.32
N THR A 472 -4.72 -1.72 17.55
CA THR A 472 -3.65 -0.84 17.12
C THR A 472 -3.38 0.18 18.23
N ASP A 473 -2.32 -0.04 18.99
CA ASP A 473 -1.74 0.98 19.85
C ASP A 473 -0.77 1.85 19.07
N THR A 474 -0.91 3.15 19.30
CA THR A 474 -0.02 4.18 18.75
C THR A 474 0.77 4.75 19.92
N VAL A 475 2.10 4.65 19.83
CA VAL A 475 3.02 5.14 20.86
C VAL A 475 3.81 6.29 20.27
N THR A 476 3.68 7.48 20.86
CA THR A 476 4.48 8.65 20.51
C THR A 476 5.52 8.89 21.60
N ILE A 477 6.79 8.88 21.19
CA ILE A 477 7.95 9.13 22.07
C ILE A 477 8.71 10.37 21.60
N THR A 478 9.41 11.02 22.52
CA THR A 478 10.31 12.14 22.21
C THR A 478 11.76 11.75 22.48
N THR A 479 12.59 11.76 21.45
CA THR A 479 14.02 11.43 21.51
C THR A 479 14.88 12.64 21.17
N LYS A 480 16.19 12.53 21.40
CA LYS A 480 17.19 13.33 20.67
C LYS A 480 16.93 13.22 19.17
N CYS A 481 17.20 14.28 18.41
CA CYS A 481 16.89 14.32 16.99
C CYS A 481 17.62 13.22 16.20
N ILE A 482 16.89 12.43 15.41
CA ILE A 482 17.41 11.32 14.59
C ILE A 482 17.20 11.65 13.10
N PRO A 483 18.11 12.41 12.46
CA PRO A 483 17.90 12.92 11.11
C PRO A 483 17.90 11.85 10.00
N PHE A 484 18.41 10.66 10.31
CA PHE A 484 18.49 9.52 9.40
C PHE A 484 17.39 8.48 9.60
N LEU A 485 16.50 8.65 10.59
CA LEU A 485 15.36 7.76 10.79
C LEU A 485 14.29 8.05 9.73
N ASP A 486 13.69 7.01 9.18
CA ASP A 486 12.63 7.10 8.18
C ASP A 486 11.41 6.29 8.61
N VAL A 487 10.27 6.58 7.98
CA VAL A 487 9.01 5.84 8.20
C VAL A 487 9.05 4.45 7.58
N GLN A 488 8.11 3.59 7.98
CA GLN A 488 8.05 2.18 7.55
C GLN A 488 9.36 1.43 7.85
N GLN A 489 9.97 1.70 9.01
CA GLN A 489 11.11 0.96 9.55
C GLN A 489 10.72 0.32 10.89
N LYS A 490 11.19 -0.91 11.13
CA LYS A 490 10.89 -1.60 12.38
C LYS A 490 11.80 -1.14 13.50
N VAL A 491 11.22 -0.92 14.65
CA VAL A 491 11.93 -0.62 15.89
C VAL A 491 11.36 -1.48 17.01
N GLU A 492 12.19 -1.75 18.00
CA GLU A 492 11.76 -2.42 19.22
C GLU A 492 11.59 -1.37 20.32
N TYR A 493 10.47 -1.38 21.02
CA TYR A 493 10.22 -0.46 22.12
C TYR A 493 9.46 -1.15 23.26
N ARG A 494 9.84 -0.86 24.50
CA ARG A 494 9.10 -1.29 25.69
C ARG A 494 8.43 -0.08 26.33
N LYS A 495 7.10 -0.04 26.20
CA LYS A 495 6.23 0.88 26.94
C LYS A 495 6.52 0.87 28.43
N SER A 496 6.35 2.01 29.07
CA SER A 496 6.69 2.22 30.48
C SER A 496 5.87 1.34 31.42
N ASN A 497 4.65 0.95 31.03
CA ASN A 497 3.76 0.07 31.77
C ASN A 497 3.87 -1.43 31.40
N GLU A 498 4.74 -1.80 30.44
CA GLU A 498 4.90 -3.17 29.97
C GLU A 498 6.23 -3.80 30.43
N LYS A 499 6.22 -5.12 30.62
CA LYS A 499 7.41 -5.88 31.04
C LYS A 499 8.30 -6.30 29.87
N GLN A 500 7.72 -6.46 28.68
CA GLN A 500 8.38 -6.98 27.50
C GLN A 500 8.36 -5.93 26.39
N ALA A 501 9.45 -5.85 25.63
CA ALA A 501 9.48 -5.02 24.44
C ALA A 501 8.60 -5.64 23.34
N GLN A 502 8.05 -4.80 22.49
CA GLN A 502 7.28 -5.19 21.32
C GLN A 502 7.90 -4.57 20.07
N ILE A 503 7.59 -5.14 18.91
CA ILE A 503 8.01 -4.59 17.63
C ILE A 503 6.98 -3.56 17.16
N TYR A 504 7.46 -2.42 16.71
CA TYR A 504 6.68 -1.34 16.13
C TYR A 504 7.23 -0.97 14.76
N VAL A 505 6.39 -0.32 13.95
CA VAL A 505 6.76 0.35 12.72
C VAL A 505 6.68 1.85 12.94
N VAL A 506 7.72 2.58 12.52
CA VAL A 506 7.72 4.05 12.55
C VAL A 506 6.69 4.59 11.56
N LYS A 507 5.68 5.29 12.08
CA LYS A 507 4.59 5.86 11.28
C LYS A 507 4.89 7.25 10.78
N ALA A 508 5.29 8.10 11.71
CA ALA A 508 5.53 9.51 11.49
C ALA A 508 6.65 10.01 12.39
N ILE A 509 7.38 11.01 11.92
CA ILE A 509 8.50 11.64 12.61
C ILE A 509 8.35 13.15 12.44
N THR A 510 8.53 13.91 13.51
CA THR A 510 8.68 15.36 13.45
C THR A 510 9.99 15.72 14.13
N ASN A 511 10.92 16.30 13.38
CA ASN A 511 12.21 16.78 13.87
C ASN A 511 12.13 18.28 14.09
N ASP A 512 12.52 18.71 15.28
CA ASP A 512 12.77 20.11 15.61
C ASP A 512 14.28 20.27 15.79
N TYR A 513 14.89 20.99 14.85
CA TYR A 513 16.34 21.18 14.83
C TYR A 513 16.80 22.30 15.76
N ASP A 514 15.88 23.17 16.22
CA ASP A 514 16.18 24.19 17.22
C ASP A 514 16.26 23.58 18.62
N SER A 515 15.32 22.71 18.97
CA SER A 515 15.39 21.96 20.24
C SER A 515 16.32 20.74 20.16
N GLY A 516 16.63 20.27 18.95
CA GLY A 516 17.44 19.07 18.74
C GLY A 516 16.72 17.79 19.14
N THR A 517 15.39 17.75 18.98
CA THR A 517 14.53 16.63 19.38
C THR A 517 13.72 16.06 18.20
N SER A 518 13.34 14.78 18.29
CA SER A 518 12.40 14.13 17.37
C SER A 518 11.19 13.63 18.15
N SER A 519 9.99 13.97 17.69
CA SER A 519 8.76 13.26 18.05
C SER A 519 8.56 12.11 17.08
N ILE A 520 8.49 10.87 17.58
CA ILE A 520 8.40 9.66 16.76
C ILE A 520 7.10 8.95 17.14
N THR A 521 6.23 8.75 16.16
CA THR A 521 4.98 8.00 16.29
C THR A 521 5.19 6.59 15.77
N LEU A 522 4.87 5.60 16.61
CA LEU A 522 5.07 4.18 16.39
C LEU A 522 3.72 3.47 16.38
N HIS A 523 3.47 2.61 15.39
CA HIS A 523 2.37 1.65 15.44
C HIS A 523 2.87 0.26 15.71
N ARG A 524 2.14 -0.50 16.51
CA ARG A 524 2.50 -1.88 16.78
C ARG A 524 2.53 -2.70 15.50
N PHE A 525 3.63 -3.43 15.31
CA PHE A 525 3.81 -4.30 14.17
C PHE A 525 3.03 -5.60 14.39
N TYR A 526 2.21 -5.93 13.41
CA TYR A 526 1.58 -7.24 13.30
C TYR A 526 1.95 -7.83 11.94
N PRO A 527 2.52 -9.04 11.90
CA PRO A 527 2.86 -9.68 10.63
C PRO A 527 1.59 -9.97 9.84
N LEU A 528 1.57 -9.57 8.57
CA LEU A 528 0.45 -9.84 7.66
C LEU A 528 0.54 -11.23 7.04
N TYR A 529 1.76 -11.74 6.90
CA TYR A 529 2.07 -13.05 6.35
C TYR A 529 2.93 -13.81 7.35
N ASP A 530 2.75 -15.13 7.44
CA ASP A 530 3.34 -15.96 8.50
C ASP A 530 4.86 -16.17 8.39
#